data_AF-A0A959FW36-F1
#
_entry.id   AF-A0A959FW36-F1
#
_cell.length_a   1.000
_cell.length_b   1.000
_cell.length_c   1.000
_cell.angle_alpha   90.00
_cell.angle_beta   90.00
_cell.angle_gamma   90.00
#
_symmetry.space_group_name_H-M   'P 1'
#
loop_
_entity.id
_entity.type
_entity.pdbx_description
1 polymer ?
#
loop_
_entity_poly.entity_id
_entity_poly.type
_entity_poly.pdbx_seq_one_letter_code
_entity_poly.pdbx_strand_id
1 'polypeptide(L)' 'MKITRNAVLPSMKGPQDWFSGSVRIDPLFPKTEATRAAGALVTFEPGARTAWHTHPAGQTLIVTSGLGWVQREGGPIEE' A
#
# COMPACT_ATOMS: atom_id res chain seq x y z
N MET A 1 -15.47 -4.37 -20.15
CA MET A 1 -14.68 -3.26 -19.57
C MET A 1 -15.42 -2.75 -18.33
N LYS A 2 -14.73 -2.64 -17.19
CA LYS A 2 -15.29 -2.07 -15.95
C LYS A 2 -14.50 -0.81 -15.62
N ILE A 3 -15.21 0.31 -15.40
CA ILE A 3 -14.61 1.58 -14.97
C ILE A 3 -15.11 1.85 -13.55
N THR A 4 -14.18 1.87 -12.59
CA THR A 4 -14.45 2.40 -11.25
C THR A 4 -14.09 3.88 -11.29
N ARG A 5 -15.10 4.76 -11.09
CA ARG A 5 -14.86 6.20 -11.04
C ARG A 5 -14.18 6.58 -9.73
N ASN A 6 -13.48 7.71 -9.74
CA ASN A 6 -12.86 8.27 -8.55
C ASN A 6 -13.91 8.44 -7.42
N ALA A 7 -13.47 8.27 -6.17
CA ALA A 7 -14.27 8.40 -4.95
C ALA A 7 -15.48 7.44 -4.78
N VAL A 8 -15.66 6.45 -5.67
CA VAL A 8 -16.67 5.39 -5.46
C VAL A 8 -16.27 4.44 -4.33
N LEU A 9 -14.97 4.15 -4.22
CA LEU A 9 -14.42 3.33 -3.14
C LEU A 9 -13.97 4.27 -2.01
N PRO A 10 -14.52 4.13 -0.80
CA PRO A 10 -14.16 5.02 0.30
C PRO A 10 -12.73 4.74 0.77
N SER A 11 -12.01 5.82 1.10
CA SER A 11 -10.74 5.72 1.80
C SER A 11 -10.94 5.13 3.19
N MET A 12 -9.92 4.46 3.70
CA MET A 12 -9.89 3.92 5.05
C MET A 12 -8.57 4.23 5.77
N LYS A 13 -8.62 4.24 7.10
CA LYS A 13 -7.40 4.30 7.92
C LYS A 13 -6.73 2.92 7.93
N GLY A 14 -5.39 2.92 7.88
CA GLY A 14 -4.60 1.71 8.10
C GLY A 14 -4.87 1.12 9.49
N PRO A 15 -5.13 -0.21 9.61
CA PRO A 15 -5.28 -0.85 10.91
C PRO A 15 -4.03 -0.70 11.77
N GLN A 16 -4.20 -0.42 13.07
CA GLN A 16 -3.06 -0.19 13.99
C GLN A 16 -2.16 -1.42 14.15
N ASP A 17 -2.71 -2.62 13.97
CA ASP A 17 -1.92 -3.87 14.00
C ASP A 17 -0.96 -3.99 12.80
N TRP A 18 -1.21 -3.25 11.71
CA TRP A 18 -0.45 -3.34 10.46
C TRP A 18 0.42 -2.12 10.20
N PHE A 19 0.14 -1.01 10.89
CA PHE A 19 0.79 0.28 10.65
C PHE A 19 1.11 0.99 11.96
N SER A 20 2.29 1.60 12.00
CA SER A 20 2.63 2.62 13.00
C SER A 20 2.41 4.00 12.38
N GLY A 21 1.79 4.92 13.13
CA GLY A 21 1.48 6.28 12.66
C GLY A 21 0.19 6.36 11.84
N SER A 22 -0.01 7.50 11.19
CA SER A 22 -1.23 7.75 10.39
C SER A 22 -1.02 7.32 8.94
N VAL A 23 -1.88 6.41 8.48
CA VAL A 23 -1.86 5.87 7.10
C VAL A 23 -3.26 5.90 6.53
N ARG A 24 -3.40 6.42 5.31
CA ARG A 24 -4.63 6.33 4.51
C ARG A 24 -4.45 5.30 3.40
N ILE A 25 -5.44 4.45 3.23
CA ILE A 25 -5.52 3.47 2.15
C ILE A 25 -6.70 3.84 1.24
N ASP A 26 -6.41 4.02 -0.04
CA ASP A 26 -7.35 4.30 -1.12
C ASP A 26 -7.40 3.07 -2.05
N PRO A 27 -8.43 2.20 -1.94
CA PRO A 27 -8.52 0.99 -2.76
C PRO A 27 -8.70 1.31 -4.25
N LEU A 28 -7.95 0.64 -5.13
CA LEU A 28 -8.04 0.86 -6.59
C LEU A 28 -8.74 -0.30 -7.29
N PHE A 29 -8.28 -1.53 -7.07
CA PHE A 29 -8.89 -2.72 -7.64
C PHE A 29 -8.65 -3.97 -6.77
N PRO A 30 -9.64 -4.88 -6.67
CA PRO A 30 -9.49 -6.12 -5.92
C PRO A 30 -8.78 -7.20 -6.73
N LYS A 31 -8.33 -8.24 -6.03
CA LYS A 31 -7.91 -9.50 -6.64
C LYS A 31 -9.11 -10.19 -7.29
N THR A 32 -8.94 -10.63 -8.53
CA THR A 32 -9.90 -11.48 -9.24
C THR A 32 -9.22 -12.76 -9.72
N GLU A 33 -10.00 -13.74 -10.18
CA GLU A 33 -9.43 -14.96 -10.79
C GLU A 33 -8.54 -14.66 -12.01
N ALA A 34 -8.92 -13.64 -12.79
CA ALA A 34 -8.20 -13.23 -14.00
C ALA A 34 -6.96 -12.40 -13.69
N THR A 35 -7.05 -11.38 -12.82
CA THR A 35 -5.93 -10.47 -12.54
C THR A 35 -4.95 -11.03 -11.53
N ARG A 36 -5.43 -11.83 -10.56
CA ARG A 36 -4.68 -12.41 -9.42
C ARG A 36 -3.90 -11.42 -8.53
N ALA A 37 -3.85 -10.15 -8.88
CA ALA A 37 -3.29 -9.05 -8.12
C ALA A 37 -4.40 -8.11 -7.61
N ALA A 38 -4.13 -7.44 -6.50
CA ALA A 38 -4.90 -6.31 -5.98
C ALA A 38 -4.01 -5.07 -5.95
N GLY A 39 -4.63 -3.89 -5.97
CA GLY A 39 -3.91 -2.62 -5.91
C GLY A 39 -4.64 -1.60 -5.03
N ALA A 40 -3.85 -0.84 -4.28
CA ALA A 40 -4.30 0.30 -3.50
C ALA A 40 -3.26 1.41 -3.60
N LEU A 41 -3.71 2.66 -3.51
CA LEU A 41 -2.85 3.81 -3.24
C LEU A 41 -2.77 3.98 -1.73
N VAL A 42 -1.55 3.99 -1.18
CA VAL A 42 -1.34 4.12 0.27
C VAL A 42 -0.57 5.40 0.53
N THR A 43 -1.12 6.27 1.37
CA THR A 43 -0.49 7.53 1.79
C THR A 43 -0.02 7.41 3.23
N PHE A 44 1.26 7.65 3.45
CA PHE A 44 1.90 7.65 4.77
C PHE A 44 2.15 9.09 5.21
N GLU A 45 1.67 9.45 6.40
CA GLU A 45 2.10 10.70 7.05
C GLU A 45 3.57 10.59 7.50
N PRO A 46 4.27 11.71 7.75
CA PRO A 46 5.65 11.68 8.20
C PRO A 46 5.88 10.73 9.39
N GLY A 47 6.84 9.81 9.24
CA GLY A 47 7.19 8.80 10.25
C GLY A 47 6.26 7.58 10.33
N ALA A 48 5.18 7.55 9.56
CA ALA A 48 4.30 6.38 9.45
C ALA A 48 4.93 5.29 8.58
N ARG A 49 4.68 4.02 8.91
CA ARG A 49 5.23 2.86 8.20
C ARG A 49 4.40 1.60 8.43
N THR A 50 4.58 0.60 7.57
CA THR A 50 4.04 -0.75 7.78
C THR A 50 4.76 -1.45 8.93
N ALA A 51 4.07 -2.39 9.57
CA ALA A 51 4.72 -3.46 10.32
C ALA A 51 5.53 -4.36 9.35
N TRP A 52 6.48 -5.14 9.89
CA TRP A 52 7.16 -6.16 9.12
C TRP A 52 6.16 -7.20 8.59
N HIS A 53 6.27 -7.54 7.30
CA HIS A 53 5.38 -8.48 6.65
C HIS A 53 6.03 -9.08 5.40
N THR A 54 5.39 -10.10 4.83
CA THR A 54 5.80 -10.73 3.57
C THR A 54 4.61 -10.86 2.63
N HIS A 55 4.90 -10.94 1.33
CA HIS A 55 3.90 -11.24 0.30
C HIS A 55 4.30 -12.54 -0.41
N PRO A 56 3.45 -13.59 -0.42
CA PRO A 56 3.80 -14.88 -1.01
C PRO A 56 4.16 -14.82 -2.50
N ALA A 57 3.60 -13.86 -3.24
CA ALA A 57 3.87 -13.63 -4.65
C ALA A 57 4.71 -12.36 -4.91
N GLY A 58 5.35 -11.82 -3.87
CA GLY A 58 6.01 -10.53 -3.90
C GLY A 58 5.05 -9.34 -3.94
N GLN A 59 5.63 -8.15 -3.99
CA GLN A 59 4.91 -6.87 -4.10
C GLN A 59 5.73 -5.91 -4.97
N THR A 60 5.04 -5.11 -5.76
CA THR A 60 5.63 -4.00 -6.52
C THR A 60 5.07 -2.69 -5.97
N LEU A 61 5.97 -1.74 -5.72
CA LEU A 61 5.62 -0.38 -5.30
C LEU A 61 5.94 0.59 -6.44
N ILE A 62 5.04 1.53 -6.69
CA ILE A 62 5.26 2.67 -7.58
C ILE A 62 5.04 3.91 -6.73
N VAL A 63 6.12 4.64 -6.45
CA VAL A 63 6.04 5.89 -5.68
C VAL A 63 5.45 6.95 -6.59
N THR A 64 4.27 7.48 -6.22
CA THR A 64 3.55 8.47 -7.03
C THR A 64 3.78 9.91 -6.56
N SER A 65 4.23 10.11 -5.33
CA SER A 65 4.44 11.42 -4.73
C SER A 65 5.26 11.31 -3.44
N GLY A 66 6.07 12.34 -3.15
CA GLY A 66 6.84 12.43 -1.92
C GLY A 66 8.10 11.55 -1.94
N LEU A 67 8.59 11.25 -0.75
CA LEU A 67 9.81 10.47 -0.50
C LEU A 67 9.59 9.66 0.78
N GLY A 68 10.07 8.42 0.78
CA GLY A 68 9.89 7.49 1.90
C GLY A 68 11.03 6.51 1.97
N TRP A 69 10.95 5.57 2.92
CA TRP A 69 11.98 4.56 3.10
C TRP A 69 11.42 3.15 2.94
N VAL A 70 12.22 2.27 2.35
CA VAL A 70 11.91 0.85 2.22
C VAL A 70 13.09 0.03 2.72
N GLN A 71 12.80 -1.06 3.42
CA GLN A 71 13.82 -1.97 3.90
C GLN A 71 13.35 -3.42 3.80
N ARG A 72 14.30 -4.30 3.49
CA ARG A 72 14.17 -5.76 3.64
C ARG A 72 14.98 -6.18 4.85
N GLU A 73 14.54 -7.21 5.57
CA GLU A 73 15.26 -7.69 6.76
C GLU A 73 16.74 -7.97 6.43
N GLY A 74 17.65 -7.41 7.24
CA GLY A 74 19.10 -7.51 7.05
C GLY A 74 19.69 -6.66 5.91
N GLY A 75 18.86 -6.00 5.10
CA GLY A 75 19.28 -5.10 4.03
C GLY A 75 19.41 -3.64 4.47
N PRO A 76 20.01 -2.77 3.61
CA PRO A 76 20.04 -1.34 3.85
C PRO A 76 18.63 -0.73 3.76
N ILE A 77 18.50 0.47 4.30
CA ILE A 77 17.34 1.34 4.04
C ILE A 77 17.55 2.01 2.69
N GLU A 78 16.55 1.93 1.81
CA GLU A 78 16.51 2.56 0.48
C GLU A 78 15.50 3.72 0.49
N GLU A 79 15.75 4.76 -0.31
CA GLU A 79 14.92 5.97 -0.47
C GLU A 79 14.24 6.04 -1.85
#